data_AF-A0AAN8T8S0-F1
#
_entry.id   AF-A0AAN8T8S0-F1
#
_cell.length_a   1.000
_cell.length_b   1.000
_cell.length_c   1.000
_cell.angle_alpha   90.00
_cell.angle_beta   90.00
_cell.angle_gamma   90.00
#
_symmetry.space_group_name_H-M   'P 1'
#
loop_
_entity.id
_entity.type
_entity.pdbx_description
1 polymer ?
#
loop_
_entity_poly.entity_id
_entity_poly.type
_entity_poly.pdbx_seq_one_letter_code
_entity_poly.pdbx_strand_id
1 'polypeptide(L)' 'MIDVACALEYLHHGCSLPVVHCDLKPSNVLLDEDMVAHLSDFGISKLLSEDESSLYTKTLATFGYIAPGT' A
#
# COMPACT_ATOMS: atom_id res chain seq x y z
N MET A 1 -12.38 5.22 -7.37
CA MET A 1 -12.20 4.29 -6.22
C MET A 1 -11.90 2.87 -6.67
N ILE A 2 -12.32 2.45 -7.87
CA ILE A 2 -11.93 1.17 -8.44
C ILE A 2 -10.41 1.09 -8.69
N ASP A 3 -9.79 2.19 -9.15
CA ASP A 3 -8.38 2.19 -9.57
C ASP A 3 -7.41 1.92 -8.41
N VAL A 4 -7.67 2.55 -7.26
CA VAL A 4 -6.89 2.30 -6.03
C VAL A 4 -7.06 0.86 -5.55
N ALA A 5 -8.28 0.30 -5.62
CA ALA A 5 -8.51 -1.08 -5.25
C ALA A 5 -7.81 -2.05 -6.20
N CYS A 6 -7.84 -1.80 -7.51
CA CYS A 6 -7.11 -2.57 -8.51
C CYS A 6 -5.59 -2.48 -8.32
N ALA A 7 -5.06 -1.30 -7.98
CA ALA A 7 -3.64 -1.14 -7.67
C ALA A 7 -3.26 -1.97 -6.43
N LEU A 8 -4.06 -1.94 -5.36
CA LEU A 8 -3.81 -2.75 -4.16
C LEU A 8 -3.94 -4.25 -4.44
N GLU A 9 -4.91 -4.67 -5.24
CA GLU A 9 -5.05 -6.06 -5.68
C GLU A 9 -3.80 -6.52 -6.43
N TYR A 10 -3.31 -5.70 -7.37
CA TYR A 10 -2.09 -5.99 -8.11
C TYR A 10 -0.87 -6.09 -7.20
N LEU A 11 -0.70 -5.17 -6.26
CA LEU A 11 0.41 -5.20 -5.30
C LEU A 11 0.39 -6.45 -4.42
N HIS A 12 -0.80 -6.86 -3.95
CA HIS A 12 -0.94 -7.99 -3.04
C HIS A 12 -0.89 -9.35 -3.74
N HIS A 13 -1.41 -9.46 -4.97
CA HIS A 13 -1.63 -10.75 -5.62
C HIS A 13 -1.11 -10.84 -7.06
N GLY A 14 -0.84 -9.71 -7.71
CA GLY A 14 -0.33 -9.64 -9.08
C GLY A 14 1.19 -9.66 -9.18
N CYS A 15 1.91 -9.30 -8.11
CA CYS A 15 3.37 -9.36 -8.04
C CYS A 15 3.87 -10.76 -7.64
N SER A 16 5.08 -11.13 -8.09
CA SER A 16 5.72 -12.39 -7.70
C SER A 16 6.01 -12.50 -6.20
N LEU A 17 6.26 -11.36 -5.55
CA LEU A 17 6.29 -11.20 -4.10
C LEU A 17 5.24 -10.16 -3.72
N PRO A 18 4.31 -10.47 -2.79
CA PRO A 18 3.32 -9.50 -2.34
C PRO A 18 3.97 -8.22 -1.81
N VAL A 19 3.41 -7.08 -2.18
CA VAL A 19 3.89 -5.75 -1.80
C VAL A 19 2.86 -5.08 -0.88
N VAL A 20 3.24 -4.78 0.36
CA VAL A 20 2.40 -3.98 1.26
C VAL A 20 2.80 -2.51 1.15
N HIS A 21 1.85 -1.64 0.82
CA HIS A 21 2.13 -0.20 0.64
C HIS A 21 2.56 0.50 1.94
N CYS A 22 1.97 0.12 3.07
CA CYS A 22 2.16 0.66 4.44
C CYS A 22 1.69 2.13 4.68
N ASP A 23 1.59 2.99 3.66
CA ASP A 23 1.14 4.39 3.84
C ASP A 23 -0.05 4.78 2.94
N LEU A 24 -1.09 3.96 2.91
CA LEU A 24 -2.27 4.26 2.10
C LEU A 24 -3.11 5.37 2.75
N LYS A 25 -3.20 6.53 2.08
CA LYS A 25 -3.97 7.71 2.51
C LYS A 25 -4.33 8.59 1.32
N PRO A 26 -5.33 9.49 1.41
CA PRO A 26 -5.75 10.32 0.29
C PRO A 26 -4.63 11.15 -0.35
N SER A 27 -3.67 11.67 0.42
CA SER A 27 -2.56 12.45 -0.14
C SER A 27 -1.58 11.63 -0.98
N ASN A 28 -1.62 10.30 -0.88
CA ASN A 28 -0.77 9.38 -1.64
C ASN A 28 -1.52 8.79 -2.85
N VAL A 29 -2.75 9.24 -3.11
CA VAL A 29 -3.51 8.94 -4.33
C VAL A 29 -3.43 10.16 -5.24
N LEU A 30 -2.66 10.03 -6.31
CA LEU A 30 -2.52 11.07 -7.33
C LEU A 30 -3.59 10.87 -8.41
N LEU A 31 -4.02 11.97 -9.03
CA LEU A 31 -4.91 11.95 -10.18
C LEU A 31 -4.14 12.46 -11.39
N ASP A 32 -4.26 11.77 -12.52
CA ASP A 32 -3.73 12.24 -13.80
C ASP A 32 -4.73 13.17 -14.52
N GLU A 33 -4.40 13.53 -15.76
CA GLU A 33 -5.20 14.43 -16.60
C GLU A 33 -6.60 13.87 -16.92
N ASP A 34 -6.76 12.53 -16.91
CA ASP A 34 -8.00 11.82 -17.19
C ASP A 34 -8.79 11.47 -15.91
N MET A 35 -8.38 12.02 -14.76
CA MET A 35 -8.96 11.73 -13.44
C MET A 35 -8.83 10.25 -13.02
N VAL A 36 -7.85 9.53 -13.57
CA VAL A 36 -7.52 8.16 -13.14
C VAL A 36 -6.65 8.25 -11.89
N ALA A 37 -6.98 7.43 -10.89
CA ALA A 37 -6.25 7.39 -9.64
C ALA A 37 -5.02 6.46 -9.70
N HIS A 38 -3.87 7.01 -9.32
CA HIS A 38 -2.58 6.33 -9.24
C HIS A 38 -2.08 6.32 -7.80
N LEU A 39 -1.64 5.15 -7.32
CA LEU A 39 -1.05 5.05 -5.99
C LEU A 39 0.42 5.51 -6.04
N SER A 40 0.84 6.28 -5.04
CA SER A 40 2.17 6.89 -4.95
C SER A 40 2.76 6.75 -3.54
N ASP A 41 4.03 7.10 -3.39
CA ASP A 41 4.79 7.09 -2.12
C ASP A 41 4.97 5.69 -1.49
N PHE A 42 5.83 4.90 -2.15
CA PHE A 42 6.25 3.57 -1.71
C PHE A 42 7.44 3.60 -0.74
N GLY A 43 7.75 4.77 -0.14
CA GLY A 43 8.98 4.99 0.64
C GLY A 43 9.11 4.08 1.88
N ILE A 44 7.99 3.56 2.38
CA ILE A 44 7.93 2.60 3.49
C ILE A 44 7.24 1.28 3.13
N SER A 45 7.07 1.01 1.83
CA SER A 45 6.47 -0.24 1.38
C SER A 45 7.37 -1.45 1.65
N LYS A 46 6.76 -2.62 1.79
CA LYS A 46 7.45 -3.87 2.11
C LYS A 46 7.16 -4.95 1.09
N LEU A 47 8.19 -5.71 0.74
CA LEU A 47 8.03 -7.00 0.05
C LEU A 47 7.85 -8.08 1.12
N LEU A 48 6.82 -8.90 1.00
CA LEU A 48 6.60 -10.04 1.86
C LEU A 48 7.17 -11.30 1.19
N SER A 49 8.13 -11.95 1.83
CA SER A 49 8.46 -13.35 1.56
C SER A 49 7.56 -14.27 2.37
N GLU A 50 7.40 -15.53 1.95
CA GLU A 50 6.55 -16.53 2.62
C GLU A 50 6.89 -16.70 4.11
N ASP A 51 8.14 -16.44 4.51
CA ASP A 51 8.64 -16.59 5.87
C ASP A 51 8.40 -15.35 6.77
N GLU A 52 7.98 -14.22 6.18
CA GLU A 52 7.93 -12.90 6.82
C GLU A 52 6.49 -12.34 6.96
N SER A 53 5.48 -13.21 6.89
CA SER A 53 4.06 -12.85 7.09
C SER A 53 3.75 -12.16 8.43
N SER A 54 4.66 -12.23 9.42
CA SER A 54 4.51 -11.63 10.76
C SER A 54 5.36 -10.37 10.96
N LEU A 55 5.78 -9.67 9.90
CA LEU A 55 6.55 -8.44 10.05
C LEU A 55 5.69 -7.29 10.62
N TYR A 56 5.69 -7.17 11.95
CA TYR A 56 5.29 -5.97 12.67
C TYR A 56 5.88 -4.72 11.98
N THR A 57 5.01 -3.86 11.45
CA THR A 57 5.40 -2.52 11.02
C THR A 57 5.75 -1.71 12.27
N LYS A 58 7.05 -1.70 12.64
CA LYS A 58 7.59 -0.63 13.48
C LYS A 58 7.08 0.70 12.92
N THR A 59 6.58 1.55 13.81
CA THR A 59 5.68 2.72 13.70
C THR A 59 6.00 3.76 12.59
N LEU A 60 6.20 3.32 11.36
CA LEU A 60 6.31 4.13 10.16
C LEU A 60 4.99 3.97 9.41
N ALA A 61 4.07 4.91 9.62
CA ALA A 61 2.79 5.03 8.91
C ALA A 61 2.11 6.34 9.34
N THR A 62 1.11 6.79 8.57
CA THR A 62 0.35 8.00 8.90
C THR A 62 -0.71 7.75 9.97
N PHE A 63 -0.63 8.51 11.08
CA PHE A 63 -1.64 8.49 12.14
C PHE A 63 -3.06 8.71 11.58
N GLY A 64 -4.04 7.92 12.05
CA GLY A 64 -5.41 7.92 11.54
C GLY A 64 -5.67 6.93 10.40
N TYR A 65 -4.62 6.39 9.76
CA TYR A 65 -4.70 5.37 8.70
C TYR A 65 -4.03 4.05 9.09
N ILE A 66 -3.51 3.95 10.32
CA ILE A 66 -2.86 2.75 10.86
C ILE A 66 -3.93 1.72 11.23
N ALA A 67 -3.74 0.47 10.79
CA ALA A 67 -4.59 -0.64 11.19
C ALA A 67 -4.43 -0.93 12.70
N PRO A 68 -5.53 -1.17 13.45
CA PRO A 68 -5.42 -1.53 14.86
C PRO A 68 -4.70 -2.89 15.02
N GLY A 69 -3.79 -2.98 15.99
CA GLY A 69 -3.06 -4.21 16.30
C GLY A 69 -1.73 -4.41 15.53
N THR A 70 -1.27 -3.40 14.78
CA THR A 70 0.11 -3.31 14.27
C THR A 70 1.13 -3.07 15.38
#